data_AF-A0A917LP14-F1
#
_entry.id   AF-A0A917LP14-F1
#
_cell.length_a   1.000
_cell.length_b   1.000
_cell.length_c   1.000
_cell.angle_alpha   90.00
_cell.angle_beta   90.00
_cell.angle_gamma   90.00
#
_symmetry.space_group_name_H-M   'P 1'
#
loop_
_entity.id
_entity.type
_entity.pdbx_description
1 polymer ?
#
loop_
_entity_poly.entity_id
_entity_poly.type
_entity_poly.pdbx_seq_one_letter_code
_entity_poly.pdbx_strand_id
1 'polypeptide(L)'
;MKYASLLSCLLIVLFSGCNKVKPKGDKEVRAFVKEWNQAHTQLKVAYLERDYMSLVSYYGGERTKSQVQQDKNLLFQQFPNYTQRVLDDQFDITKEAGSYLVTFTNHVSYGGIEADYASYLSLTIKNGAFKIQREGVVEDGNNLDAPIFPSAREDIIFFSNNRQVYGDFNGDGLSDYATVISPELNVILTKGTQYNDAIDCEGGCNSIIKFSNKELEDIKIEESYQSELENLKDLNGDGADEIGYWDIKPTTKSLYVFNPTNGMLLCDPIVINTAIHKNLKLIDVFKKTGPNKITVTRSAEVNGKWVLLSEVITLD
;
A
#
# COMPACT_ATOMS: atom_id res chain seq x y z
N MET A 1 -4.07 57.19 24.92
CA MET A 1 -3.36 56.19 25.77
C MET A 1 -4.28 55.01 26.20
N LYS A 2 -5.01 54.35 25.28
CA LYS A 2 -5.83 53.16 25.63
C LYS A 2 -5.51 51.92 24.79
N TYR A 3 -4.73 52.05 23.71
CA TYR A 3 -4.37 50.93 22.82
C TYR A 3 -2.94 50.40 23.07
N ALA A 4 -2.09 51.13 23.80
CA ALA A 4 -0.73 50.69 24.10
C ALA A 4 -0.69 49.48 25.07
N SER A 5 -1.67 49.39 25.98
CA SER A 5 -1.77 48.27 26.94
C SER A 5 -2.20 46.96 26.27
N LEU A 6 -3.00 47.03 25.20
CA LEU A 6 -3.50 45.85 24.48
C LEU A 6 -2.43 45.27 23.54
N LEU A 7 -1.61 46.12 22.90
CA LEU A 7 -0.46 45.65 22.11
C LEU A 7 0.61 44.97 22.97
N SER A 8 0.78 45.42 24.22
CA SER A 8 1.77 44.84 25.14
C SER A 8 1.38 43.44 25.63
N CYS A 9 0.08 43.14 25.78
CA CYS A 9 -0.37 41.79 26.14
C CYS A 9 -0.27 40.80 24.97
N LEU A 10 -0.41 41.26 23.72
CA LEU A 10 -0.31 40.40 22.54
C LEU A 10 1.14 39.93 22.28
N LEU A 11 2.14 40.78 22.58
CA LEU A 11 3.55 40.40 22.44
C LEU A 11 4.00 39.35 23.47
N ILE A 12 3.48 39.38 24.71
CA ILE A 12 3.89 38.44 25.76
C ILE A 12 3.38 37.01 25.48
N VAL A 13 2.24 36.86 24.80
CA VAL A 13 1.71 35.56 24.37
C VAL A 13 2.51 34.99 23.19
N LEU A 14 3.02 35.84 22.29
CA LEU A 14 3.81 35.40 21.13
C LEU A 14 5.23 34.91 21.50
N PHE A 15 5.83 35.40 22.59
CA PHE A 15 7.14 34.93 23.06
C PHE A 15 7.08 33.71 24.01
N SER A 16 5.88 33.33 24.47
CA SER A 16 5.68 32.18 25.36
C SER A 16 5.24 30.90 24.60
N GLY A 17 4.98 30.99 23.30
CA GLY A 17 4.46 29.90 22.47
C GLY A 17 5.50 28.93 21.91
N CYS A 18 6.80 29.10 22.21
CA CYS A 18 7.78 28.05 21.95
C CYS A 18 7.60 26.95 23.01
N ASN A 19 6.70 26.00 22.75
CA ASN A 19 6.80 24.69 23.37
C ASN A 19 8.19 24.16 23.06
N LYS A 20 9.13 24.34 23.99
CA LYS A 20 10.43 23.66 23.97
C LYS A 20 10.11 22.17 24.01
N VAL A 21 10.08 21.54 22.83
CA VAL A 21 10.05 20.10 22.71
C VAL A 21 11.24 19.62 23.50
N LYS A 22 11.00 18.95 24.63
CA LYS A 22 12.08 18.38 25.43
C LYS A 22 12.93 17.52 24.49
N PRO A 23 14.26 17.72 24.46
CA PRO A 23 15.11 16.90 23.62
C PRO A 23 14.90 15.44 24.03
N LYS A 24 14.50 14.61 23.08
CA LYS A 24 14.37 13.17 23.34
C LYS A 24 15.76 12.58 23.57
N GLY A 25 15.89 11.65 24.51
CA GLY A 25 17.12 10.96 24.84
C GLY A 25 16.95 9.45 24.82
N ASP A 26 17.94 8.75 25.35
CA ASP A 26 18.02 7.29 25.31
C ASP A 26 16.83 6.60 25.97
N LYS A 27 16.25 7.22 27.00
CA LYS A 27 15.06 6.71 27.68
C LYS A 27 13.84 6.68 26.74
N GLU A 28 13.60 7.77 26.01
CA GLU A 28 12.52 7.87 25.04
C GLU A 28 12.76 6.94 23.84
N VAL A 29 14.02 6.77 23.42
CA VAL A 29 14.42 5.81 22.38
C VAL A 29 14.09 4.38 22.81
N ARG A 30 14.49 3.96 24.02
CA ARG A 30 14.17 2.62 24.56
C ARG A 30 12.66 2.40 24.64
N ALA A 31 11.91 3.39 25.12
CA ALA A 31 10.45 3.29 25.18
C ALA A 31 9.84 3.07 23.79
N PHE A 32 10.27 3.85 22.79
CA PHE A 32 9.80 3.71 21.42
C PHE A 32 10.09 2.31 20.84
N VAL A 33 11.31 1.79 20.98
CA VAL A 33 11.66 0.47 20.43
C VAL A 33 10.89 -0.66 21.12
N LYS A 34 10.63 -0.53 22.43
CA LYS A 34 9.77 -1.49 23.15
C LYS A 34 8.32 -1.44 22.66
N GLU A 35 7.74 -0.24 22.53
CA GLU A 35 6.38 -0.07 22.03
C GLU A 35 6.22 -0.61 20.61
N TRP A 36 7.20 -0.34 19.72
CA TRP A 36 7.23 -0.87 18.36
C TRP A 36 7.32 -2.40 18.33
N ASN A 37 8.17 -3.02 19.17
CA ASN A 37 8.23 -4.48 19.30
C ASN A 37 6.88 -5.06 19.76
N GLN A 38 6.28 -4.47 20.79
CA GLN A 38 4.98 -4.91 21.34
C GLN A 38 3.79 -4.67 20.39
N ALA A 39 3.95 -3.82 19.38
CA ALA A 39 2.95 -3.56 18.36
C ALA A 39 2.94 -4.61 17.23
N HIS A 40 3.89 -5.55 17.22
CA HIS A 40 3.87 -6.70 16.32
C HIS A 40 2.92 -7.77 16.84
N THR A 41 1.64 -7.48 16.71
CA THR A 41 0.53 -8.41 16.92
C THR A 41 -0.49 -8.22 15.81
N GLN A 42 -1.32 -9.24 15.55
CA GLN A 42 -2.37 -9.18 14.52
C GLN A 42 -3.30 -7.96 14.64
N LEU A 43 -3.57 -7.49 15.87
CA LEU A 43 -4.43 -6.34 16.13
C LEU A 43 -3.73 -4.99 15.92
N LYS A 44 -2.42 -4.93 16.12
CA LYS A 44 -1.67 -3.67 16.14
C LYS A 44 -0.80 -3.45 14.91
N VAL A 45 -0.53 -4.50 14.13
CA VAL A 45 0.31 -4.45 12.94
C VAL A 45 -0.16 -3.38 11.96
N ALA A 46 -1.47 -3.20 11.78
CA ALA A 46 -2.06 -2.22 10.86
C ALA A 46 -1.72 -0.75 11.19
N TYR A 47 -1.17 -0.48 12.38
CA TYR A 47 -0.80 0.87 12.81
C TYR A 47 0.72 1.12 12.76
N LEU A 48 1.54 0.12 12.40
CA LEU A 48 2.99 0.25 12.38
C LEU A 48 3.48 1.25 11.33
N GLU A 49 2.76 1.41 10.21
CA GLU A 49 3.09 2.35 9.12
C GLU A 49 3.38 3.76 9.65
N ARG A 50 2.68 4.17 10.72
CA ARG A 50 2.83 5.50 11.32
C ARG A 50 4.20 5.71 11.95
N ASP A 51 4.94 4.65 12.25
CA ASP A 51 6.24 4.73 12.92
C ASP A 51 7.39 4.85 11.91
N TYR A 52 7.13 4.70 10.61
CA TYR A 52 8.15 4.73 9.55
C TYR A 52 8.27 6.09 8.85
N MET A 53 9.47 6.37 8.33
CA MET A 53 9.72 7.43 7.35
C MET A 53 9.06 7.10 6.01
N SER A 54 8.83 8.09 5.14
CA SER A 54 8.22 7.86 3.82
C SER A 54 9.00 6.88 2.95
N LEU A 55 10.33 6.88 3.11
CA LEU A 55 11.29 5.99 2.48
C LEU A 55 12.19 5.43 3.58
N VAL A 56 12.39 4.12 3.56
CA VAL A 56 13.02 3.35 4.64
C VAL A 56 14.05 2.40 4.01
N SER A 57 15.25 2.33 4.60
CA SER A 57 16.16 1.22 4.32
C SER A 57 15.71 0.02 5.14
N TYR A 58 15.09 -0.95 4.49
CA TYR A 58 14.40 -2.08 5.09
C TYR A 58 15.06 -3.38 4.63
N TYR A 59 15.77 -4.05 5.55
CA TYR A 59 16.49 -5.31 5.31
C TYR A 59 17.40 -5.27 4.08
N GLY A 60 18.19 -4.19 3.95
CA GLY A 60 19.15 -4.02 2.85
C GLY A 60 18.57 -3.41 1.56
N GLY A 61 17.24 -3.36 1.42
CA GLY A 61 16.54 -2.72 0.29
C GLY A 61 15.94 -1.36 0.64
N GLU A 62 15.66 -0.52 -0.35
CA GLU A 62 14.90 0.72 -0.16
C GLU A 62 13.40 0.47 -0.39
N ARG A 63 12.56 0.85 0.58
CA ARG A 63 11.11 0.61 0.56
C ARG A 63 10.34 1.85 1.00
N THR A 64 9.15 2.06 0.45
CA THR A 64 8.20 3.05 0.97
C THR A 64 7.56 2.54 2.27
N LYS A 65 7.09 3.43 3.15
CA LYS A 65 6.36 3.02 4.37
C LYS A 65 5.18 2.08 4.12
N SER A 66 4.47 2.26 3.00
CA SER A 66 3.32 1.42 2.65
C SER A 66 3.76 0.01 2.23
N GLN A 67 4.90 -0.11 1.52
CA GLN A 67 5.51 -1.41 1.22
C GLN A 67 6.00 -2.12 2.49
N VAL A 68 6.56 -1.37 3.46
CA VAL A 68 6.92 -1.93 4.77
C VAL A 68 5.67 -2.45 5.49
N GLN A 69 4.60 -1.66 5.56
CA GLN A 69 3.33 -2.08 6.18
C GLN A 69 2.75 -3.33 5.53
N GLN A 70 2.85 -3.43 4.21
CA GLN A 70 2.37 -4.58 3.46
C GLN A 70 3.18 -5.85 3.76
N ASP A 71 4.50 -5.78 3.80
CA ASP A 71 5.34 -6.90 4.23
C ASP A 71 4.99 -7.34 5.66
N LYS A 72 4.79 -6.38 6.58
CA LYS A 72 4.33 -6.71 7.93
C LYS A 72 2.97 -7.39 7.92
N ASN A 73 2.01 -6.95 7.11
CA ASN A 73 0.71 -7.63 7.01
C ASN A 73 0.86 -9.06 6.50
N LEU A 74 1.68 -9.29 5.46
CA LEU A 74 1.96 -10.61 4.92
C LEU A 74 2.60 -11.54 5.97
N LEU A 75 3.51 -11.01 6.80
CA LEU A 75 4.10 -11.76 7.91
C LEU A 75 3.01 -12.32 8.84
N PHE A 76 2.01 -11.52 9.23
CA PHE A 76 0.92 -11.99 10.11
C PHE A 76 -0.14 -12.82 9.40
N GLN A 77 -0.27 -12.70 8.07
CA GLN A 77 -1.10 -13.64 7.29
C GLN A 77 -0.45 -15.03 7.25
N GLN A 78 0.87 -15.09 7.04
CA GLN A 78 1.63 -16.33 6.98
C GLN A 78 1.81 -16.96 8.37
N PHE A 79 2.06 -16.13 9.38
CA PHE A 79 2.29 -16.55 10.76
C PHE A 79 1.38 -15.76 11.72
N PRO A 80 0.09 -16.13 11.84
CA PRO A 80 -0.84 -15.42 12.73
C PRO A 80 -0.43 -15.41 14.21
N ASN A 81 0.36 -16.40 14.62
CA ASN A 81 0.92 -16.51 15.97
C ASN A 81 2.29 -15.85 16.14
N TYR A 82 2.77 -15.09 15.15
CA TYR A 82 4.05 -14.40 15.23
C TYR A 82 4.06 -13.44 16.43
N THR A 83 5.13 -13.51 17.23
CA THR A 83 5.41 -12.53 18.29
C THR A 83 6.89 -12.18 18.30
N GLN A 84 7.21 -11.00 18.83
CA GLN A 84 8.60 -10.58 19.03
C GLN A 84 8.77 -9.78 20.32
N ARG A 85 9.99 -9.81 20.86
CA ARG A 85 10.39 -9.02 22.02
C ARG A 85 11.89 -8.76 22.00
N VAL A 86 12.30 -7.69 22.65
CA VAL A 86 13.70 -7.44 22.94
C VAL A 86 14.16 -8.40 24.04
N LEU A 87 15.22 -9.17 23.78
CA LEU A 87 15.78 -10.09 24.76
C LEU A 87 16.44 -9.32 25.91
N ASP A 88 16.11 -9.70 27.15
CA ASP A 88 16.65 -9.14 28.40
C ASP A 88 16.57 -7.61 28.55
N ASP A 89 15.70 -6.94 27.78
CA ASP A 89 15.60 -5.49 27.73
C ASP A 89 16.95 -4.78 27.42
N GLN A 90 17.86 -5.47 26.73
CA GLN A 90 19.17 -4.94 26.38
C GLN A 90 19.13 -4.18 25.05
N PHE A 91 19.73 -2.99 25.06
CA PHE A 91 19.87 -2.12 23.89
C PHE A 91 21.21 -1.42 23.96
N ASP A 92 21.90 -1.36 22.83
CA ASP A 92 22.99 -0.42 22.60
C ASP A 92 22.47 0.73 21.73
N ILE A 93 22.72 1.96 22.16
CA ILE A 93 22.20 3.18 21.54
C ILE A 93 23.38 4.08 21.20
N THR A 94 23.64 4.21 19.91
CA THR A 94 24.64 5.13 19.38
C THR A 94 23.94 6.35 18.81
N LYS A 95 24.31 7.53 19.31
CA LYS A 95 23.82 8.79 18.77
C LYS A 95 24.59 9.16 17.51
N GLU A 96 23.87 9.33 16.42
CA GLU A 96 24.39 9.78 15.12
C GLU A 96 23.92 11.22 14.86
N ALA A 97 24.49 11.89 13.85
CA ALA A 97 24.15 13.28 13.55
C ALA A 97 22.67 13.43 13.11
N GLY A 98 21.79 13.70 14.07
CA GLY A 98 20.34 13.86 13.86
C GLY A 98 19.52 12.56 13.94
N SER A 99 20.14 11.45 14.33
CA SER A 99 19.49 10.13 14.46
C SER A 99 20.03 9.33 15.65
N TYR A 100 19.38 8.22 15.94
CA TYR A 100 19.81 7.22 16.92
C TYR A 100 19.89 5.88 16.21
N LEU A 101 21.05 5.24 16.23
CA LEU A 101 21.18 3.83 15.88
C LEU A 101 20.97 3.01 17.15
N VAL A 102 20.00 2.10 17.12
CA VAL A 102 19.67 1.21 18.22
C VAL A 102 19.91 -0.21 17.76
N THR A 103 20.78 -0.95 18.44
CA THR A 103 20.99 -2.37 18.20
C THR A 103 20.51 -3.18 19.42
N PHE A 104 19.93 -4.34 19.16
CA PHE A 104 19.34 -5.21 20.19
C PHE A 104 19.18 -6.64 19.67
N THR A 105 19.07 -7.60 20.58
CA THR A 105 18.68 -8.96 20.21
C THR A 105 17.17 -9.07 20.19
N ASN A 106 16.62 -9.38 19.02
CA ASN A 106 15.18 -9.60 18.85
C ASN A 106 14.88 -11.09 18.96
N HIS A 107 14.11 -11.46 19.97
CA HIS A 107 13.63 -12.82 20.18
C HIS A 107 12.24 -12.96 19.55
N VAL A 108 12.10 -13.88 18.61
CA VAL A 108 10.88 -14.07 17.84
C VAL A 108 10.34 -15.50 17.98
N SER A 109 9.03 -15.61 17.99
CA SER A 109 8.30 -16.88 18.02
C SER A 109 7.29 -16.93 16.88
N TYR A 110 7.31 -17.99 16.07
CA TYR A 110 6.37 -18.19 14.96
C TYR A 110 6.30 -19.66 14.55
N GLY A 111 5.11 -20.20 14.27
CA GLY A 111 4.97 -21.58 13.75
C GLY A 111 5.64 -22.68 14.61
N GLY A 112 5.84 -22.46 15.91
CA GLY A 112 6.55 -23.39 16.81
C GLY A 112 8.09 -23.24 16.80
N ILE A 113 8.63 -22.27 16.07
CA ILE A 113 10.04 -21.89 16.04
C ILE A 113 10.26 -20.74 17.00
N GLU A 114 11.37 -20.82 17.75
CA GLU A 114 11.92 -19.73 18.57
C GLU A 114 13.31 -19.40 18.03
N ALA A 115 13.61 -18.11 17.81
CA ALA A 115 14.89 -17.69 17.26
C ALA A 115 15.29 -16.30 17.77
N ASP A 116 16.61 -16.06 17.86
CA ASP A 116 17.20 -14.79 18.26
C ASP A 116 17.96 -14.17 17.09
N TYR A 117 17.70 -12.89 16.81
CA TYR A 117 18.34 -12.14 15.73
C TYR A 117 18.94 -10.85 16.22
N ALA A 118 20.24 -10.64 15.95
CA ALA A 118 20.88 -9.35 16.14
C ALA A 118 20.24 -8.34 15.18
N SER A 119 19.47 -7.39 15.72
CA SER A 119 18.61 -6.47 14.97
C SER A 119 18.99 -5.03 15.21
N TYR A 120 18.61 -4.14 14.30
CA TYR A 120 18.83 -2.71 14.46
C TYR A 120 17.67 -1.86 13.94
N LEU A 121 17.49 -0.71 14.57
CA LEU A 121 16.65 0.39 14.09
C LEU A 121 17.47 1.69 14.06
N SER A 122 17.33 2.45 12.98
CA SER A 122 17.81 3.83 12.93
C SER A 122 16.63 4.79 13.03
N LEU A 123 16.59 5.59 14.09
CA LEU A 123 15.49 6.48 14.42
C LEU A 123 15.88 7.93 14.15
N THR A 124 14.99 8.68 13.50
CA THR A 124 15.10 10.14 13.36
C THR A 124 13.89 10.82 14.01
N ILE A 125 14.00 12.11 14.31
CA ILE A 125 12.89 12.90 14.85
C ILE A 125 12.29 13.75 13.73
N LYS A 126 11.03 13.49 13.38
CA LYS A 126 10.27 14.27 12.39
C LYS A 126 8.96 14.74 13.02
N ASN A 127 8.70 16.05 12.96
CA ASN A 127 7.52 16.69 13.57
C ASN A 127 7.34 16.34 15.07
N GLY A 128 8.44 16.22 15.82
CA GLY A 128 8.42 15.86 17.24
C GLY A 128 8.15 14.38 17.55
N ALA A 129 7.93 13.52 16.55
CA ALA A 129 7.76 12.08 16.70
C ALA A 129 9.03 11.33 16.26
N PHE A 130 9.30 10.16 16.86
CA PHE A 130 10.31 9.26 16.31
C PHE A 130 9.79 8.64 15.03
N LYS A 131 10.69 8.43 14.07
CA LYS A 131 10.45 7.72 12.82
C LYS A 131 11.59 6.77 12.52
N ILE A 132 11.24 5.58 12.08
CA ILE A 132 12.19 4.55 11.64
C ILE A 132 12.63 4.89 10.22
N GLN A 133 13.93 5.14 10.08
CA GLN A 133 14.60 5.38 8.81
C GLN A 133 15.28 4.12 8.28
N ARG A 134 15.76 3.26 9.19
CA ARG A 134 16.36 1.97 8.84
C ARG A 134 15.86 0.88 9.78
N GLU A 135 15.58 -0.29 9.24
CA GLU A 135 15.28 -1.52 9.99
C GLU A 135 15.98 -2.69 9.31
N GLY A 136 16.60 -3.55 10.10
CA GLY A 136 17.19 -4.76 9.58
C GLY A 136 17.82 -5.62 10.67
N VAL A 137 18.52 -6.64 10.20
CA VAL A 137 19.34 -7.55 11.00
C VAL A 137 20.81 -7.31 10.67
N VAL A 138 21.68 -7.47 11.67
CA VAL A 138 23.12 -7.35 11.51
C VAL A 138 23.60 -8.53 10.67
N GLU A 139 24.39 -8.27 9.63
CA GLU A 139 24.95 -9.32 8.77
C GLU A 139 26.06 -10.08 9.53
N ASP A 140 25.68 -11.11 10.29
CA ASP A 140 26.62 -11.97 11.02
C ASP A 140 26.53 -13.45 10.60
N GLY A 141 25.94 -13.72 9.43
CA GLY A 141 26.04 -15.01 8.74
C GLY A 141 25.02 -16.07 9.15
N ASN A 142 24.05 -15.76 10.03
CA ASN A 142 23.02 -16.71 10.46
C ASN A 142 21.62 -16.31 9.98
N ASN A 143 20.93 -17.24 9.29
CA ASN A 143 19.47 -17.27 9.10
C ASN A 143 18.77 -16.10 8.37
N LEU A 144 19.44 -15.35 7.47
CA LEU A 144 18.76 -14.36 6.61
C LEU A 144 17.73 -14.98 5.65
N ASP A 145 17.75 -16.29 5.49
CA ASP A 145 16.78 -17.07 4.69
C ASP A 145 15.52 -17.45 5.48
N ALA A 146 15.38 -17.01 6.74
CA ALA A 146 14.21 -17.34 7.53
C ALA A 146 12.92 -16.81 6.86
N PRO A 147 11.82 -17.58 6.85
CA PRO A 147 10.60 -17.23 6.13
C PRO A 147 9.89 -16.00 6.70
N ILE A 148 10.33 -15.49 7.86
CA ILE A 148 9.85 -14.26 8.48
C ILE A 148 10.47 -13.00 7.90
N PHE A 149 11.57 -13.10 7.14
CA PHE A 149 12.22 -11.93 6.56
C PHE A 149 11.64 -11.55 5.19
N PRO A 150 11.78 -10.28 4.78
CA PRO A 150 11.19 -9.79 3.54
C PRO A 150 11.73 -10.50 2.29
N SER A 151 12.98 -10.94 2.31
CA SER A 151 13.62 -11.71 1.22
C SER A 151 12.84 -12.98 0.88
N ALA A 152 12.31 -13.69 1.87
CA ALA A 152 11.49 -14.88 1.66
C ALA A 152 10.09 -14.59 1.10
N ARG A 153 9.70 -13.30 1.08
CA ARG A 153 8.44 -12.82 0.54
C ARG A 153 8.66 -11.81 -0.58
N GLU A 154 9.87 -11.65 -1.10
CA GLU A 154 10.18 -10.58 -2.05
C GLU A 154 9.39 -10.74 -3.34
N ASP A 155 9.26 -11.97 -3.81
CA ASP A 155 8.40 -12.34 -4.93
C ASP A 155 6.93 -12.01 -4.61
N ILE A 156 6.44 -12.39 -3.43
CA ILE A 156 5.08 -12.07 -2.97
C ILE A 156 4.89 -10.55 -2.87
N ILE A 157 5.87 -9.78 -2.43
CA ILE A 157 5.80 -8.32 -2.30
C ILE A 157 5.80 -7.67 -3.69
N PHE A 158 6.54 -8.23 -4.64
CA PHE A 158 6.51 -7.82 -6.04
C PHE A 158 5.15 -8.16 -6.69
N PHE A 159 4.56 -9.31 -6.36
CA PHE A 159 3.17 -9.66 -6.66
C PHE A 159 2.15 -8.83 -5.84
N SER A 160 2.55 -8.24 -4.71
CA SER A 160 1.70 -7.45 -3.81
C SER A 160 1.60 -5.98 -4.22
N ASN A 161 2.36 -5.55 -5.24
CA ASN A 161 2.00 -4.34 -5.99
C ASN A 161 0.58 -4.46 -6.60
N ASN A 162 0.00 -5.67 -6.64
CA ASN A 162 -1.41 -5.89 -6.85
C ASN A 162 -2.16 -5.60 -5.53
N ARG A 163 -2.69 -4.37 -5.44
CA ARG A 163 -3.55 -3.88 -4.36
C ARG A 163 -4.61 -4.93 -4.02
N GLN A 164 -4.52 -5.51 -2.81
CA GLN A 164 -5.64 -6.26 -2.26
C GLN A 164 -6.78 -5.27 -2.03
N VAL A 165 -7.95 -5.50 -2.62
CA VAL A 165 -9.15 -4.70 -2.36
C VAL A 165 -10.12 -5.52 -1.52
N TYR A 166 -10.60 -4.93 -0.43
CA TYR A 166 -11.56 -5.57 0.47
C TYR A 166 -12.99 -5.19 0.09
N GLY A 167 -13.92 -6.14 0.15
CA GLY A 167 -15.32 -5.96 -0.22
C GLY A 167 -16.18 -7.18 0.10
N ASP A 168 -17.49 -7.02 0.03
CA ASP A 168 -18.45 -8.13 0.15
C ASP A 168 -18.76 -8.67 -1.26
N PHE A 169 -17.82 -9.40 -1.86
CA PHE A 169 -17.88 -9.74 -3.29
C PHE A 169 -18.86 -10.88 -3.62
N ASN A 170 -19.30 -11.65 -2.62
CA ASN A 170 -20.30 -12.71 -2.79
C ASN A 170 -21.68 -12.35 -2.20
N GLY A 171 -21.82 -11.18 -1.55
CA GLY A 171 -23.09 -10.66 -1.05
C GLY A 171 -23.61 -11.34 0.22
N ASP A 172 -22.72 -11.93 1.04
CA ASP A 172 -23.10 -12.62 2.28
C ASP A 172 -23.05 -11.71 3.53
N GLY A 173 -22.64 -10.45 3.37
CA GLY A 173 -22.48 -9.48 4.43
C GLY A 173 -21.14 -9.55 5.17
N LEU A 174 -20.22 -10.44 4.77
CA LEU A 174 -18.88 -10.57 5.33
C LEU A 174 -17.84 -9.95 4.38
N SER A 175 -16.72 -9.50 4.96
CA SER A 175 -15.65 -8.91 4.16
C SER A 175 -14.72 -10.00 3.61
N ASP A 176 -14.62 -10.02 2.29
CA ASP A 176 -13.64 -10.75 1.50
C ASP A 176 -12.53 -9.81 0.97
N TYR A 177 -11.55 -10.37 0.27
CA TYR A 177 -10.58 -9.62 -0.52
C TYR A 177 -10.38 -10.19 -1.92
N ALA A 178 -10.05 -9.30 -2.86
CA ALA A 178 -9.62 -9.65 -4.21
C ALA A 178 -8.19 -9.16 -4.45
N THR A 179 -7.43 -9.93 -5.23
CA THR A 179 -6.10 -9.56 -5.71
C THR A 179 -6.04 -9.74 -7.21
N VAL A 180 -5.17 -9.00 -7.90
CA VAL A 180 -4.85 -9.28 -9.29
C VAL A 180 -3.51 -9.99 -9.37
N ILE A 181 -3.34 -10.88 -10.34
CA ILE A 181 -2.06 -11.47 -10.75
C ILE A 181 -1.80 -10.92 -12.16
N SER A 182 -0.77 -10.11 -12.31
CA SER A 182 -0.34 -9.58 -13.61
C SER A 182 0.63 -10.58 -14.28
N PRO A 183 0.69 -10.62 -15.63
CA PRO A 183 1.62 -11.50 -16.35
C PRO A 183 3.07 -11.09 -16.12
N GLU A 184 3.98 -12.05 -16.28
CA GLU A 184 5.42 -11.79 -16.20
C GLU A 184 5.91 -11.09 -17.48
N LEU A 185 6.66 -9.99 -17.31
CA LEU A 185 7.16 -9.17 -18.40
C LEU A 185 8.58 -9.59 -18.79
N ASN A 186 8.81 -9.87 -20.07
CA ASN A 186 10.14 -10.08 -20.66
C ASN A 186 10.80 -8.71 -20.95
N VAL A 187 11.14 -7.94 -19.91
CA VAL A 187 11.77 -6.64 -20.13
C VAL A 187 13.27 -6.81 -20.36
N ILE A 188 13.74 -6.70 -21.61
CA ILE A 188 15.15 -6.40 -21.89
C ILE A 188 15.37 -4.93 -21.55
N LEU A 189 15.75 -4.64 -20.30
CA LEU A 189 16.15 -3.29 -19.87
C LEU A 189 17.46 -2.89 -20.55
N THR A 190 17.39 -2.43 -21.81
CA THR A 190 18.52 -1.71 -22.41
C THR A 190 18.48 -0.28 -21.88
N LYS A 191 19.43 0.04 -20.99
CA LYS A 191 19.69 1.40 -20.53
C LYS A 191 19.87 2.32 -21.74
N GLY A 192 18.93 3.22 -21.99
CA GLY A 192 19.17 4.45 -22.74
C GLY A 192 18.45 4.64 -24.08
N THR A 193 17.41 3.88 -24.43
CA THR A 193 16.63 4.11 -25.66
C THR A 193 15.17 4.44 -25.39
N GLN A 194 14.64 5.34 -26.22
CA GLN A 194 13.29 5.90 -26.14
C GLN A 194 12.22 4.79 -26.14
N TYR A 195 11.20 4.95 -25.30
CA TYR A 195 9.97 4.16 -25.24
C TYR A 195 9.40 3.88 -26.65
N ASN A 196 9.76 2.73 -27.21
CA ASN A 196 9.14 2.15 -28.40
C ASN A 196 9.12 0.61 -28.31
N ASP A 197 9.32 0.07 -27.11
CA ASP A 197 9.49 -1.37 -26.94
C ASP A 197 8.13 -2.06 -26.90
N ALA A 198 7.92 -2.96 -27.86
CA ALA A 198 6.82 -3.90 -27.85
C ALA A 198 6.83 -4.66 -26.52
N ILE A 199 5.71 -4.63 -25.81
CA ILE A 199 5.56 -5.29 -24.52
C ILE A 199 5.49 -6.80 -24.80
N ASP A 200 6.48 -7.51 -24.31
CA ASP A 200 6.54 -8.97 -24.41
C ASP A 200 6.26 -9.59 -23.04
N CYS A 201 5.32 -10.53 -22.99
CA CYS A 201 4.91 -11.21 -21.76
C CYS A 201 5.18 -12.70 -21.90
N GLU A 202 5.80 -13.29 -20.88
CA GLU A 202 6.00 -14.74 -20.84
C GLU A 202 4.65 -15.46 -20.76
N GLY A 203 4.37 -16.36 -21.70
CA GLY A 203 3.11 -17.12 -21.74
C GLY A 203 1.86 -16.32 -22.15
N GLY A 204 2.02 -15.05 -22.57
CA GLY A 204 0.95 -14.15 -23.01
C GLY A 204 0.54 -13.11 -21.96
N CYS A 205 0.15 -11.92 -22.42
CA CYS A 205 -0.17 -10.80 -21.54
C CYS A 205 -1.57 -10.93 -20.94
N ASN A 206 -1.74 -11.75 -19.91
CA ASN A 206 -3.05 -11.97 -19.27
C ASN A 206 -2.98 -11.71 -17.77
N SER A 207 -3.95 -10.95 -17.27
CA SER A 207 -4.11 -10.73 -15.83
C SER A 207 -5.25 -11.59 -15.28
N ILE A 208 -5.15 -11.97 -14.01
CA ILE A 208 -6.17 -12.80 -13.34
C ILE A 208 -6.57 -12.12 -12.02
N ILE A 209 -7.83 -11.78 -11.86
CA ILE A 209 -8.39 -11.38 -10.57
C ILE A 209 -8.75 -12.64 -9.80
N LYS A 210 -8.24 -12.76 -8.58
CA LYS A 210 -8.51 -13.86 -7.65
C LYS A 210 -9.22 -13.35 -6.42
N PHE A 211 -10.15 -14.14 -5.90
CA PHE A 211 -10.90 -13.84 -4.68
C PHE A 211 -10.44 -14.72 -3.51
N SER A 212 -10.54 -14.19 -2.28
CA SER A 212 -10.33 -14.94 -1.05
C SER A 212 -11.36 -16.04 -0.87
N ASN A 213 -12.60 -15.73 -1.23
CA ASN A 213 -13.71 -16.65 -1.27
C ASN A 213 -13.53 -17.66 -2.40
N LYS A 214 -13.54 -18.95 -2.05
CA LYS A 214 -13.29 -20.04 -3.01
C LYS A 214 -14.51 -20.41 -3.85
N GLU A 215 -15.67 -19.84 -3.53
CA GLU A 215 -16.90 -20.04 -4.32
C GLU A 215 -16.99 -19.08 -5.51
N LEU A 216 -16.23 -17.98 -5.50
CA LEU A 216 -16.14 -17.05 -6.62
C LEU A 216 -15.10 -17.55 -7.63
N GLU A 217 -15.45 -17.48 -8.91
CA GLU A 217 -14.53 -17.83 -10.00
C GLU A 217 -13.49 -16.73 -10.24
N ASP A 218 -12.28 -17.13 -10.60
CA ASP A 218 -11.23 -16.20 -11.01
C ASP A 218 -11.62 -15.52 -12.33
N ILE A 219 -11.45 -14.19 -12.43
CA ILE A 219 -11.74 -13.44 -13.66
C ILE A 219 -10.45 -13.25 -14.44
N LYS A 220 -10.41 -13.76 -15.68
CA LYS A 220 -9.28 -13.59 -16.60
C LYS A 220 -9.50 -12.38 -17.51
N ILE A 221 -8.50 -11.52 -17.61
CA ILE A 221 -8.47 -10.36 -18.51
C ILE A 221 -7.33 -10.54 -19.50
N GLU A 222 -7.67 -10.71 -20.77
CA GLU A 222 -6.70 -10.87 -21.86
C GLU A 222 -6.05 -9.53 -22.23
N GLU A 223 -4.84 -9.59 -22.78
CA GLU A 223 -4.07 -8.44 -23.29
C GLU A 223 -3.83 -7.32 -22.25
N SER A 224 -3.69 -7.69 -20.98
CA SER A 224 -3.44 -6.76 -19.88
C SER A 224 -2.22 -7.19 -19.06
N TYR A 225 -1.31 -6.23 -18.85
CA TYR A 225 -0.02 -6.44 -18.19
C TYR A 225 0.25 -5.48 -17.03
N GLN A 226 -0.51 -4.40 -16.90
CA GLN A 226 -0.38 -3.46 -15.80
C GLN A 226 -1.77 -3.05 -15.34
N SER A 227 -2.03 -3.17 -14.04
CA SER A 227 -3.37 -2.97 -13.53
C SER A 227 -3.49 -2.43 -12.11
N GLU A 228 -4.68 -1.94 -11.80
CA GLU A 228 -5.10 -1.54 -10.45
C GLU A 228 -6.55 -2.00 -10.22
N LEU A 229 -6.84 -2.51 -9.01
CA LEU A 229 -8.18 -2.89 -8.59
C LEU A 229 -8.86 -1.80 -7.78
N GLU A 230 -10.18 -1.75 -7.87
CA GLU A 230 -11.07 -0.87 -7.11
C GLU A 230 -12.27 -1.68 -6.60
N ASN A 231 -12.70 -1.47 -5.35
CA ASN A 231 -14.02 -1.91 -4.91
C ASN A 231 -15.02 -0.79 -5.25
N LEU A 232 -15.97 -1.08 -6.14
CA LEU A 232 -16.96 -0.11 -6.64
C LEU A 232 -18.25 -0.07 -5.81
N LYS A 233 -18.30 -0.89 -4.75
CA LYS A 233 -19.48 -1.17 -3.93
C LYS A 233 -20.59 -1.82 -4.72
N ASP A 234 -21.62 -2.26 -4.02
CA ASP A 234 -22.86 -2.72 -4.66
C ASP A 234 -23.46 -1.61 -5.55
N LEU A 235 -23.47 -1.84 -6.87
CA LEU A 235 -23.93 -0.95 -7.93
C LEU A 235 -25.34 -1.32 -8.41
N ASN A 236 -25.63 -2.61 -8.53
CA ASN A 236 -26.88 -3.16 -9.09
C ASN A 236 -27.92 -3.60 -8.03
N GLY A 237 -27.61 -3.46 -6.74
CA GLY A 237 -28.49 -3.75 -5.63
C GLY A 237 -28.67 -5.25 -5.35
N ASP A 238 -27.81 -6.12 -5.85
CA ASP A 238 -27.90 -7.57 -5.62
C ASP A 238 -27.31 -8.03 -4.27
N GLY A 239 -26.67 -7.11 -3.55
CA GLY A 239 -26.04 -7.34 -2.26
C GLY A 239 -24.54 -7.59 -2.34
N ALA A 240 -23.99 -7.94 -3.51
CA ALA A 240 -22.56 -8.10 -3.72
C ALA A 240 -21.91 -6.78 -4.19
N ASP A 241 -20.66 -6.56 -3.79
CA ASP A 241 -19.84 -5.43 -4.27
C ASP A 241 -19.30 -5.72 -5.68
N GLU A 242 -19.39 -4.77 -6.61
CA GLU A 242 -18.68 -4.87 -7.89
C GLU A 242 -17.19 -4.54 -7.78
N ILE A 243 -16.42 -5.13 -8.70
CA ILE A 243 -14.98 -4.90 -8.80
C ILE A 243 -14.62 -4.14 -10.08
N GLY A 244 -13.88 -3.05 -9.88
CA GLY A 244 -13.27 -2.27 -10.94
C GLY A 244 -11.87 -2.77 -11.22
N TYR A 245 -11.53 -2.92 -12.50
CA TYR A 245 -10.19 -3.27 -12.96
C TYR A 245 -9.71 -2.24 -13.97
N TRP A 246 -8.62 -1.55 -13.65
CA TRP A 246 -7.94 -0.65 -14.59
C TRP A 246 -6.93 -1.43 -15.40
N ASP A 247 -7.11 -1.52 -16.72
CA ASP A 247 -6.04 -1.86 -17.67
C ASP A 247 -5.27 -0.57 -18.02
N ILE A 248 -3.97 -0.56 -17.73
CA ILE A 248 -3.13 0.63 -17.85
C ILE A 248 -2.12 0.42 -18.98
N LYS A 249 -2.22 1.27 -20.00
CA LYS A 249 -1.30 1.31 -21.15
C LYS A 249 -0.66 2.70 -21.27
N PRO A 250 0.44 2.87 -22.04
CA PRO A 250 1.16 4.14 -22.11
C PRO A 250 0.30 5.36 -22.48
N THR A 251 -0.70 5.17 -23.34
CA THR A 251 -1.54 6.25 -23.87
C THR A 251 -3.02 6.09 -23.54
N THR A 252 -3.41 4.99 -22.88
CA THR A 252 -4.80 4.71 -22.52
C THR A 252 -4.93 4.08 -21.14
N LYS A 253 -6.06 4.34 -20.48
CA LYS A 253 -6.54 3.56 -19.34
C LYS A 253 -7.96 3.09 -19.63
N SER A 254 -8.26 1.83 -19.36
CA SER A 254 -9.59 1.27 -19.53
C SER A 254 -10.09 0.72 -18.21
N LEU A 255 -11.26 1.19 -17.74
CA LEU A 255 -11.92 0.64 -16.56
C LEU A 255 -12.90 -0.44 -16.99
N TYR A 256 -12.67 -1.66 -16.53
CA TYR A 256 -13.59 -2.77 -16.60
C TYR A 256 -14.38 -2.84 -15.29
N VAL A 257 -15.70 -3.05 -15.37
CA VAL A 257 -16.59 -3.13 -14.22
C VAL A 257 -17.24 -4.50 -14.22
N PHE A 258 -16.78 -5.38 -13.32
CA PHE A 258 -17.23 -6.76 -13.25
C PHE A 258 -18.18 -6.99 -12.09
N ASN A 259 -19.16 -7.87 -12.29
CA ASN A 259 -19.87 -8.55 -11.23
C ASN A 259 -19.07 -9.81 -10.82
N PRO A 260 -18.53 -9.89 -9.59
CA PRO A 260 -17.73 -11.03 -9.16
C PRO A 260 -18.48 -12.37 -9.10
N THR A 261 -19.80 -12.35 -8.88
CA THR A 261 -20.59 -13.58 -8.70
C THR A 261 -20.74 -14.39 -9.99
N ASN A 262 -20.62 -13.74 -11.15
CA ASN A 262 -20.75 -14.37 -12.46
C ASN A 262 -19.59 -14.03 -13.43
N GLY A 263 -18.65 -13.19 -13.03
CA GLY A 263 -17.50 -12.77 -13.82
C GLY A 263 -17.84 -11.89 -15.04
N MET A 264 -19.09 -11.46 -15.20
CA MET A 264 -19.53 -10.70 -16.36
C MET A 264 -19.31 -9.19 -16.19
N LEU A 265 -19.07 -8.51 -17.31
CA LEU A 265 -19.03 -7.05 -17.34
C LEU A 265 -20.45 -6.48 -17.20
N LEU A 266 -20.59 -5.47 -16.35
CA LEU A 266 -21.84 -4.71 -16.22
C LEU A 266 -22.04 -3.65 -17.29
N CYS A 267 -20.95 -3.23 -17.94
CA CYS A 267 -20.98 -2.32 -19.08
C CYS A 267 -19.74 -2.51 -19.95
N ASP A 268 -19.76 -1.93 -21.14
CA ASP A 268 -18.56 -1.87 -21.98
C ASP A 268 -17.39 -1.19 -21.24
N PRO A 269 -16.14 -1.61 -21.48
CA PRO A 269 -14.98 -0.99 -20.85
C PRO A 269 -14.89 0.52 -21.10
N ILE A 270 -14.66 1.28 -20.04
CA ILE A 270 -14.65 2.74 -20.08
C ILE A 270 -13.24 3.21 -20.42
N VAL A 271 -13.01 3.56 -21.68
CA VAL A 271 -11.68 3.92 -22.19
C VAL A 271 -11.40 5.41 -22.06
N ILE A 272 -10.24 5.74 -21.50
CA ILE A 272 -9.68 7.09 -21.39
C ILE A 272 -8.39 7.18 -22.21
N ASN A 273 -8.34 8.11 -23.16
CA ASN A 273 -7.10 8.48 -23.85
C ASN A 273 -6.28 9.39 -22.93
N THR A 274 -5.30 8.81 -22.23
CA THR A 274 -4.47 9.52 -21.24
C THR A 274 -3.38 10.38 -21.88
N ALA A 275 -3.12 10.23 -23.18
CA ALA A 275 -2.27 11.16 -23.91
C ALA A 275 -2.91 12.56 -24.00
N ILE A 276 -4.24 12.62 -24.10
CA ILE A 276 -5.02 13.86 -24.19
C ILE A 276 -5.63 14.25 -22.83
N HIS A 277 -6.38 13.36 -22.20
CA HIS A 277 -7.11 13.61 -20.96
C HIS A 277 -6.30 13.11 -19.76
N LYS A 278 -5.51 14.00 -19.16
CA LYS A 278 -4.58 13.67 -18.07
C LYS A 278 -5.21 13.89 -16.69
N ASN A 279 -4.72 13.16 -15.69
CA ASN A 279 -5.02 13.35 -14.27
C ASN A 279 -6.50 13.18 -13.88
N LEU A 280 -7.29 12.42 -14.65
CA LEU A 280 -8.64 12.04 -14.24
C LEU A 280 -8.58 11.06 -13.06
N LYS A 281 -9.44 11.29 -12.06
CA LYS A 281 -9.65 10.35 -10.94
C LYS A 281 -10.79 9.39 -11.27
N LEU A 282 -10.92 8.31 -10.51
CA LEU A 282 -12.04 7.35 -10.65
C LEU A 282 -13.39 8.08 -10.69
N ILE A 283 -13.61 9.02 -9.76
CA ILE A 283 -14.87 9.78 -9.70
C ILE A 283 -15.14 10.62 -10.96
N ASP A 284 -14.12 10.99 -11.74
CA ASP A 284 -14.31 11.73 -12.99
C ASP A 284 -14.73 10.80 -14.15
N VAL A 285 -14.42 9.52 -14.04
CA VAL A 285 -14.68 8.49 -15.05
C VAL A 285 -15.94 7.68 -14.74
N PHE A 286 -16.23 7.46 -13.47
CA PHE A 286 -17.25 6.52 -13.01
C PHE A 286 -17.94 7.03 -11.74
N LYS A 287 -19.27 7.01 -11.72
CA LYS A 287 -20.10 7.37 -10.55
C LYS A 287 -21.35 6.50 -10.48
N LYS A 288 -21.71 5.99 -9.30
CA LYS A 288 -23.09 5.54 -9.04
C LYS A 288 -24.00 6.76 -8.98
N THR A 289 -25.04 6.80 -9.82
CA THR A 289 -25.95 7.96 -9.96
C THR A 289 -27.40 7.66 -9.62
N GLY A 290 -27.72 6.41 -9.28
CA GLY A 290 -29.01 6.01 -8.74
C GLY A 290 -29.07 4.51 -8.47
N PRO A 291 -30.22 3.99 -8.03
CA PRO A 291 -30.48 2.56 -8.01
C PRO A 291 -30.25 1.98 -9.40
N ASN A 292 -29.36 1.00 -9.49
CA ASN A 292 -28.99 0.26 -10.71
C ASN A 292 -28.61 1.20 -11.86
N LYS A 293 -27.99 2.34 -11.54
CA LYS A 293 -27.60 3.35 -12.52
C LYS A 293 -26.23 3.90 -12.21
N ILE A 294 -25.39 3.87 -13.24
CA ILE A 294 -24.05 4.46 -13.21
C ILE A 294 -23.94 5.54 -14.29
N THR A 295 -23.14 6.55 -14.03
CA THR A 295 -22.67 7.48 -15.06
C THR A 295 -21.23 7.15 -15.37
N VAL A 296 -20.95 6.89 -16.64
CA VAL A 296 -19.61 6.62 -17.14
C VAL A 296 -19.18 7.78 -18.04
N THR A 297 -17.89 8.10 -18.01
CA THR A 297 -17.30 9.14 -18.85
C THR A 297 -16.13 8.54 -19.63
N ARG A 298 -16.21 8.56 -20.96
CA ARG A 298 -15.21 7.97 -21.86
C ARG A 298 -14.61 9.01 -22.80
N SER A 299 -13.40 8.73 -23.27
CA SER A 299 -12.78 9.50 -24.35
C SER A 299 -13.37 9.08 -25.68
N ALA A 300 -13.81 10.06 -26.47
CA ALA A 300 -14.31 9.83 -27.83
C ALA A 300 -13.74 10.88 -28.79
N GLU A 301 -13.53 10.49 -30.03
CA GLU A 301 -13.15 11.41 -31.10
C GLU A 301 -14.42 11.90 -31.81
N VAL A 302 -14.67 13.21 -31.76
CA VAL A 302 -15.81 13.87 -32.40
C VAL A 302 -15.28 14.98 -33.28
N ASN A 303 -15.52 14.89 -34.59
CA ASN A 303 -15.04 15.86 -35.59
C ASN A 303 -13.53 16.11 -35.53
N GLY A 304 -12.72 15.05 -35.35
CA GLY A 304 -11.26 15.14 -35.28
C GLY A 304 -10.71 15.72 -33.97
N LYS A 305 -11.56 15.87 -32.96
CA LYS A 305 -11.16 16.34 -31.62
C LYS A 305 -11.54 15.31 -30.56
N TRP A 306 -10.60 14.99 -29.69
CA TRP A 306 -10.86 14.20 -28.50
C TRP A 306 -11.65 15.01 -27.48
N VAL A 307 -12.76 14.44 -27.03
CA VAL A 307 -13.64 14.98 -26.00
C VAL A 307 -13.98 13.90 -24.97
N LEU A 308 -14.43 14.32 -23.80
CA LEU A 308 -15.04 13.42 -22.82
C LEU A 308 -16.55 13.41 -23.04
N LEU A 309 -17.11 12.22 -23.21
CA LEU A 309 -18.55 12.01 -23.31
C LEU A 309 -19.01 11.23 -22.09
N SER A 310 -20.09 11.72 -21.47
CA SER A 310 -20.72 11.05 -20.33
C SER A 310 -22.07 10.49 -20.72
N GLU A 311 -22.38 9.30 -20.24
CA GLU A 311 -23.70 8.67 -20.43
C GLU A 311 -24.13 7.96 -19.14
N VAL A 312 -25.44 7.79 -18.99
CA VAL A 312 -26.03 7.04 -17.89
C VAL A 312 -26.37 5.64 -18.39
N ILE A 313 -25.83 4.63 -17.74
CA ILE A 313 -26.11 3.21 -18.01
C ILE A 313 -27.01 2.68 -16.92
N THR A 314 -28.05 1.94 -17.31
CA THR A 314 -28.86 1.17 -16.38
C THR A 314 -28.27 -0.23 -16.31
N LEU A 315 -28.01 -0.68 -15.08
CA LEU A 315 -27.45 -1.99 -14.77
C LEU A 315 -28.60 -2.97 -14.57
N ASP A 316 -28.39 -4.20 -15.03
CA ASP A 316 -29.31 -5.31 -14.81
C ASP A 316 -29.09 -5.94 -13.42
#